data_AF-A0A7J4QCU2-F1
#
_entry.id   AF-A0A7J4QCU2-F1
#
_cell.length_a   1.000
_cell.length_b   1.000
_cell.length_c   1.000
_cell.angle_alpha   90.00
_cell.angle_beta   90.00
_cell.angle_gamma   90.00
#
_symmetry.space_group_name_H-M   'P 1'
#
loop_
_entity.id
_entity.type
_entity.pdbx_description
1 polymer ?
#
loop_
_entity_poly.entity_id
_entity_poly.type
_entity_poly.pdbx_seq_one_letter_code
_entity_poly.pdbx_strand_id
1 'polypeptide(L)'
;MKLYSLALCVILVAGAAFISGCGSSATSGYETGDSETGETPEGDSGESFAPETEANGSEVSGGQAIQENAEGALSAVTHAYVDAVPATWDSESNVDGIIVYPKLKDANEETVQYEGTEIGVDIEVWTTKFNENAIEVKDRMVYSSTVTIDSWEYGHITDDIMTDRGIRIPFESISTLPTDSPYGGVFIKMHMPGGIVYEASQPVGVQIRGI
;
A
#
# COMPACT_ATOMS: atom_id res chain seq x y z
N MET A 1 49.02 20.10 14.19
CA MET A 1 48.04 20.09 13.08
C MET A 1 47.50 18.68 12.96
N LYS A 2 46.21 18.47 13.24
CA LYS A 2 45.54 17.16 13.17
C LYS A 2 44.93 17.01 11.77
N LEU A 3 45.41 16.04 10.99
CA LEU A 3 44.79 15.64 9.73
C LEU A 3 43.66 14.65 10.05
N TYR A 4 42.43 15.01 9.70
CA TYR A 4 41.30 14.10 9.70
C TYR A 4 41.29 13.35 8.38
N SER A 5 41.42 12.02 8.46
CA SER A 5 41.28 11.10 7.34
C SER A 5 39.80 10.84 7.10
N LEU A 6 39.24 11.42 6.04
CA LEU A 6 37.90 11.11 5.54
C LEU A 6 37.96 9.81 4.74
N ALA A 7 37.37 8.75 5.29
CA ALA A 7 37.15 7.50 4.58
C ALA A 7 35.98 7.67 3.60
N LEU A 8 36.30 7.61 2.31
CA LEU A 8 35.34 7.58 1.20
C LEU A 8 34.80 6.15 1.09
N CYS A 9 33.55 5.93 1.50
CA CYS A 9 32.87 4.65 1.30
C CYS A 9 32.23 4.66 -0.10
N VAL A 10 32.86 3.98 -1.05
CA VAL A 10 32.33 3.74 -2.40
C VAL A 10 31.46 2.49 -2.34
N ILE A 11 30.14 2.65 -2.42
CA ILE A 11 29.21 1.53 -2.60
C ILE A 11 29.12 1.24 -4.10
N LEU A 12 29.56 0.04 -4.48
CA LEU A 12 29.57 -0.47 -5.84
C LEU A 12 28.31 -1.34 -6.00
N VAL A 13 27.30 -0.85 -6.72
CA VAL A 13 26.09 -1.63 -7.04
C VAL A 13 26.40 -2.48 -8.27
N ALA A 14 26.57 -3.79 -8.06
CA ALA A 14 26.69 -4.77 -9.13
C ALA A 14 25.30 -5.17 -9.62
N GLY A 15 25.00 -4.85 -10.87
CA GLY A 15 23.84 -5.37 -11.59
C GLY A 15 24.11 -6.76 -12.16
N ALA A 16 23.11 -7.65 -12.08
CA ALA A 16 22.98 -8.87 -12.86
C ALA A 16 21.47 -9.08 -13.10
N ALA A 17 20.96 -8.74 -14.28
CA ALA A 17 20.81 -9.61 -15.46
C ALA A 17 19.51 -10.45 -15.40
N PHE A 18 18.47 -9.91 -16.07
CA PHE A 18 17.26 -10.61 -16.47
C PHE A 18 17.61 -11.73 -17.46
N ILE A 19 17.20 -12.97 -17.18
CA ILE A 19 17.15 -14.04 -18.17
C ILE A 19 15.72 -14.15 -18.69
N SER A 20 15.58 -13.90 -19.99
CA SER A 20 14.42 -14.18 -20.82
C SER A 20 14.20 -15.70 -20.92
N GLY A 21 12.99 -16.15 -20.61
CA GLY A 21 12.52 -17.52 -20.83
C GLY A 21 11.25 -17.53 -21.66
N CYS A 22 11.42 -17.73 -22.96
CA CYS A 22 10.38 -17.97 -23.96
C CYS A 22 9.88 -19.42 -23.85
N GLY A 23 8.57 -19.65 -23.97
CA GLY A 23 7.98 -20.99 -24.08
C GLY A 23 6.50 -20.95 -24.43
N SER A 24 6.19 -21.33 -25.67
CA SER A 24 4.91 -21.16 -26.37
C SER A 24 3.82 -22.19 -26.05
N SER A 25 2.56 -21.72 -26.15
CA SER A 25 1.37 -22.31 -26.82
C SER A 25 0.96 -23.78 -26.61
N ALA A 26 -0.33 -24.00 -26.29
CA ALA A 26 -1.28 -24.80 -27.08
C ALA A 26 -2.73 -24.80 -26.51
N THR A 27 -3.64 -24.15 -27.25
CA THR A 27 -4.98 -24.60 -27.72
C THR A 27 -5.95 -25.48 -26.91
N SER A 28 -7.20 -24.98 -26.92
CA SER A 28 -8.47 -25.65 -27.31
C SER A 28 -9.31 -26.40 -26.27
N GLY A 29 -10.61 -26.08 -26.24
CA GLY A 29 -11.64 -26.90 -25.61
C GLY A 29 -12.90 -26.11 -25.24
N TYR A 30 -13.75 -25.82 -26.23
CA TYR A 30 -15.14 -25.43 -26.07
C TYR A 30 -15.97 -26.66 -25.64
N GLU A 31 -16.86 -26.51 -24.67
CA GLU A 31 -18.08 -27.33 -24.57
C GLU A 31 -19.17 -26.56 -23.81
N THR A 32 -20.22 -26.22 -24.55
CA THR A 32 -21.54 -25.78 -24.10
C THR A 32 -22.30 -26.96 -23.48
N GLY A 33 -22.94 -26.74 -22.33
CA GLY A 33 -23.89 -27.68 -21.74
C GLY A 33 -25.08 -26.92 -21.15
N ASP A 34 -26.22 -27.00 -21.84
CA ASP A 34 -27.54 -26.64 -21.35
C ASP A 34 -27.96 -27.53 -20.16
N SER A 35 -28.71 -26.99 -19.20
CA SER A 35 -29.82 -27.74 -18.61
C SER A 35 -30.87 -26.82 -17.98
N GLU A 36 -32.10 -27.01 -18.44
CA GLU A 36 -33.35 -26.40 -18.04
C GLU A 36 -33.84 -26.79 -16.62
N THR A 37 -34.97 -26.17 -16.25
CA THR A 37 -35.99 -26.58 -15.24
C THR A 37 -35.66 -26.30 -13.78
N GLY A 38 -36.59 -25.84 -12.94
CA GLY A 38 -38.03 -25.63 -13.09
C GLY A 38 -38.62 -25.31 -11.70
N GLU A 39 -39.65 -24.46 -11.74
CA GLU A 39 -40.83 -24.41 -10.85
C GLU A 39 -40.70 -24.42 -9.31
N THR A 40 -41.21 -23.31 -8.75
CA THR A 40 -41.73 -23.10 -7.40
C THR A 40 -42.82 -24.12 -7.02
N PRO A 41 -43.03 -24.36 -5.72
CA PRO A 41 -44.36 -24.05 -5.19
C PRO A 41 -44.37 -23.38 -3.81
N GLU A 42 -45.47 -22.66 -3.60
CA GLU A 42 -45.92 -21.96 -2.39
C GLU A 42 -46.36 -22.92 -1.27
N GLY A 43 -46.37 -22.39 -0.05
CA GLY A 43 -47.01 -22.95 1.15
C GLY A 43 -46.18 -22.61 2.39
N ASP A 44 -46.70 -22.18 3.53
CA ASP A 44 -48.04 -22.05 4.06
C ASP A 44 -47.94 -21.19 5.35
N SER A 45 -49.07 -20.61 5.75
CA SER A 45 -49.40 -19.94 7.02
C SER A 45 -48.69 -20.54 8.26
N GLY A 46 -48.16 -19.75 9.18
CA GLY A 46 -48.88 -18.83 10.06
C GLY A 46 -48.79 -19.39 11.49
N GLU A 47 -48.33 -18.59 12.45
CA GLU A 47 -48.85 -18.50 13.84
C GLU A 47 -47.88 -17.73 14.75
N SER A 48 -48.49 -16.90 15.56
CA SER A 48 -47.92 -15.92 16.48
C SER A 48 -47.43 -16.53 17.79
N PHE A 49 -46.30 -16.05 18.32
CA PHE A 49 -46.10 -15.92 19.77
C PHE A 49 -45.26 -14.67 20.08
N ALA A 50 -45.77 -13.84 20.97
CA ALA A 50 -45.04 -12.83 21.73
C ALA A 50 -45.53 -12.96 23.19
N PRO A 51 -44.93 -12.29 24.18
CA PRO A 51 -43.54 -11.88 24.38
C PRO A 51 -42.99 -12.45 25.72
N GLU A 52 -41.68 -12.53 25.90
CA GLU A 52 -41.10 -12.55 27.25
C GLU A 52 -39.92 -11.57 27.34
N THR A 53 -40.09 -10.64 28.27
CA THR A 53 -39.09 -9.69 28.75
C THR A 53 -38.63 -10.21 30.11
N GLU A 54 -37.34 -10.39 30.34
CA GLU A 54 -36.60 -10.14 31.60
C GLU A 54 -35.10 -10.21 31.23
N ALA A 55 -34.39 -9.09 31.18
CA ALA A 55 -33.71 -8.43 32.29
C ALA A 55 -32.24 -8.88 32.44
N ASN A 56 -31.37 -7.88 32.21
CA ASN A 56 -30.16 -7.58 32.98
C ASN A 56 -28.93 -8.49 32.81
N GLY A 57 -27.84 -7.90 32.32
CA GLY A 57 -26.55 -8.57 32.27
C GLY A 57 -25.46 -7.73 31.63
N SER A 58 -25.02 -6.71 32.37
CA SER A 58 -23.65 -6.18 32.41
C SER A 58 -22.94 -5.87 31.09
N GLU A 59 -22.62 -4.59 30.91
CA GLU A 59 -21.51 -4.12 30.10
C GLU A 59 -20.29 -5.04 30.26
N VAL A 60 -19.86 -5.68 29.18
CA VAL A 60 -18.52 -6.24 29.07
C VAL A 60 -17.80 -5.41 28.02
N SER A 61 -16.89 -4.58 28.55
CA SER A 61 -15.81 -3.90 27.86
C SER A 61 -15.09 -4.87 26.91
N GLY A 62 -15.53 -4.91 25.66
CA GLY A 62 -14.84 -5.63 24.57
C GLY A 62 -13.80 -4.77 23.86
N GLY A 63 -13.65 -3.51 24.24
CA GLY A 63 -12.74 -2.55 23.56
C GLY A 63 -11.29 -2.61 24.03
N GLN A 64 -11.01 -3.13 25.23
CA GLN A 64 -9.66 -3.02 25.83
C GLN A 64 -8.70 -4.15 25.44
N ALA A 65 -9.20 -5.35 25.10
CA ALA A 65 -8.32 -6.50 24.82
C ALA A 65 -7.64 -6.44 23.43
N ILE A 66 -8.17 -5.66 22.49
CA ILE A 66 -7.61 -5.53 21.13
C ILE A 66 -6.61 -4.37 21.05
N GLN A 67 -6.84 -3.26 21.77
CA GLN A 67 -5.91 -2.12 21.79
C GLN A 67 -4.57 -2.42 22.48
N GLU A 68 -4.57 -3.22 23.56
CA GLU A 68 -3.36 -3.51 24.32
C GLU A 68 -2.32 -4.32 23.50
N ASN A 69 -2.77 -5.09 22.51
CA ASN A 69 -1.90 -5.89 21.65
C ASN A 69 -1.28 -5.07 20.51
N ALA A 70 -1.98 -4.04 20.03
CA ALA A 70 -1.52 -3.21 18.93
C ALA A 70 -0.47 -2.17 19.37
N GLU A 71 -0.68 -1.50 20.52
CA GLU A 71 0.35 -0.61 21.09
C GLU A 71 1.63 -1.38 21.45
N GLY A 72 1.48 -2.62 21.92
CA GLY A 72 2.61 -3.53 22.18
C GLY A 72 3.41 -3.84 20.92
N ALA A 73 2.75 -4.17 19.81
CA ALA A 73 3.41 -4.45 18.54
C ALA A 73 4.16 -3.23 17.98
N LEU A 74 3.56 -2.05 18.06
CA LEU A 74 4.15 -0.82 17.52
C LEU A 74 5.40 -0.37 18.29
N SER A 75 5.61 -0.83 19.53
CA SER A 75 6.83 -0.57 20.29
C SER A 75 8.09 -1.20 19.69
N ALA A 76 7.93 -2.23 18.84
CA ALA A 76 9.04 -2.90 18.16
C ALA A 76 9.52 -2.17 16.89
N VAL A 77 8.78 -1.15 16.44
CA VAL A 77 9.11 -0.41 15.22
C VAL A 77 10.42 0.35 15.38
N THR A 78 11.30 0.24 14.40
CA THR A 78 12.58 0.96 14.35
C THR A 78 12.67 1.94 13.19
N HIS A 79 11.99 1.65 12.08
CA HIS A 79 11.96 2.51 10.90
C HIS A 79 10.74 2.22 10.03
N ALA A 80 10.47 3.14 9.09
CA ALA A 80 9.49 2.95 8.03
C ALA A 80 10.18 2.55 6.72
N TYR A 81 9.42 1.92 5.85
CA TYR A 81 9.80 1.56 4.49
C TYR A 81 8.61 1.81 3.56
N VAL A 82 8.86 2.10 2.28
CA VAL A 82 7.79 2.31 1.30
C VAL A 82 8.13 1.64 -0.02
N ASP A 83 7.18 0.87 -0.55
CA ASP A 83 7.15 0.50 -1.96
C ASP A 83 6.02 1.27 -2.64
N ALA A 84 6.27 1.74 -3.85
CA ALA A 84 5.29 2.37 -4.71
C ALA A 84 5.37 1.72 -6.09
N VAL A 85 4.22 1.23 -6.57
CA VAL A 85 4.11 0.56 -7.86
C VAL A 85 3.14 1.32 -8.75
N PRO A 86 3.43 1.46 -10.05
CA PRO A 86 2.45 1.94 -11.00
C PRO A 86 1.37 0.87 -11.20
N ALA A 87 0.11 1.29 -11.08
CA ALA A 87 -1.04 0.52 -11.50
C ALA A 87 -1.55 1.14 -12.80
N THR A 88 -1.16 0.56 -13.93
CA THR A 88 -1.64 0.96 -15.27
C THR A 88 -2.37 -0.24 -15.86
N TRP A 89 -3.68 -0.33 -15.64
CA TRP A 89 -4.50 -1.44 -16.12
C TRP A 89 -5.21 -1.00 -17.40
N ASP A 90 -4.92 -1.70 -18.48
CA ASP A 90 -5.21 -1.30 -19.86
C ASP A 90 -6.69 -1.36 -20.26
N SER A 91 -7.61 -1.72 -19.34
CA SER A 91 -9.05 -1.76 -19.63
C SER A 91 -9.90 -0.71 -18.93
N GLU A 92 -9.43 -0.10 -17.83
CA GLU A 92 -10.25 0.82 -17.01
C GLU A 92 -9.41 1.95 -16.39
N SER A 93 -9.38 3.11 -17.06
CA SER A 93 -8.54 4.27 -16.69
C SER A 93 -8.85 4.87 -15.31
N ASN A 94 -10.01 4.58 -14.73
CA ASN A 94 -10.38 5.01 -13.38
C ASN A 94 -9.61 4.26 -12.28
N VAL A 95 -8.93 3.17 -12.62
CA VAL A 95 -8.10 2.40 -11.68
C VAL A 95 -6.62 2.80 -11.84
N ASP A 96 -6.27 3.60 -12.85
CA ASP A 96 -4.89 3.94 -13.12
C ASP A 96 -4.29 4.93 -12.11
N GLY A 97 -3.06 4.65 -11.68
CA GLY A 97 -2.36 5.49 -10.74
C GLY A 97 -1.11 4.86 -10.15
N ILE A 98 -0.82 5.25 -8.92
CA ILE A 98 0.25 4.69 -8.10
C ILE A 98 -0.40 4.03 -6.89
N ILE A 99 0.05 2.84 -6.52
CA ILE A 99 -0.31 2.22 -5.24
C ILE A 99 0.91 2.33 -4.32
N VAL A 100 0.71 2.94 -3.15
CA VAL A 100 1.74 3.16 -2.13
C VAL A 100 1.54 2.16 -0.98
N TYR A 101 2.57 1.39 -0.66
CA TYR A 101 2.59 0.38 0.39
C TYR A 101 3.51 0.84 1.53
N PRO A 102 3.01 1.61 2.51
CA PRO A 102 3.77 1.99 3.69
C PRO A 102 3.97 0.78 4.61
N LYS A 103 5.20 0.55 5.06
CA LYS A 103 5.55 -0.56 5.95
C LYS A 103 6.26 -0.03 7.19
N LEU A 104 5.97 -0.61 8.34
CA LEU A 104 6.76 -0.44 9.56
C LEU A 104 7.63 -1.67 9.78
N LYS A 105 8.90 -1.46 10.09
CA LYS A 105 9.92 -2.50 10.21
C LYS A 105 10.53 -2.54 11.60
N ASP A 106 10.75 -3.74 12.10
CA ASP A 106 11.47 -3.96 13.36
C ASP A 106 12.99 -3.94 13.15
N ALA A 107 13.75 -4.23 14.20
CA ALA A 107 15.22 -4.28 14.14
C ALA A 107 15.77 -5.43 13.27
N ASN A 108 14.93 -6.39 12.89
CA ASN A 108 15.28 -7.56 12.10
C ASN A 108 14.82 -7.43 10.64
N GLU A 109 14.36 -6.24 10.21
CA GLU A 109 13.76 -5.97 8.89
C GLU A 109 12.42 -6.72 8.65
N GLU A 110 11.82 -7.27 9.70
CA GLU A 110 10.51 -7.91 9.64
C GLU A 110 9.40 -6.85 9.68
N THR A 111 8.31 -7.11 8.95
CA THR A 111 7.16 -6.21 8.97
C THR A 111 6.45 -6.33 10.31
N VAL A 112 6.35 -5.22 11.04
CA VAL A 112 5.57 -5.14 12.27
C VAL A 112 4.09 -5.22 11.91
N GLN A 113 3.41 -6.25 12.39
CA GLN A 113 1.98 -6.45 12.19
C GLN A 113 1.21 -5.75 13.31
N TYR A 114 0.23 -4.92 12.94
CA TYR A 114 -0.64 -4.19 13.86
C TYR A 114 -2.04 -4.11 13.26
N GLU A 115 -3.06 -3.98 14.11
CA GLU A 115 -4.46 -3.91 13.70
C GLU A 115 -5.24 -2.97 14.63
N GLY A 116 -6.18 -2.21 14.08
CA GLY A 116 -7.07 -1.32 14.83
C GLY A 116 -6.40 -0.09 15.45
N THR A 117 -5.17 0.23 15.06
CA THR A 117 -4.45 1.43 15.53
C THR A 117 -4.25 2.41 14.40
N GLU A 118 -4.88 3.58 14.51
CA GLU A 118 -4.80 4.64 13.52
C GLU A 118 -3.40 5.25 13.44
N ILE A 119 -2.82 5.20 12.25
CA ILE A 119 -1.54 5.81 11.89
C ILE A 119 -1.79 6.78 10.75
N GLY A 120 -1.42 8.05 10.98
CA GLY A 120 -1.44 9.05 9.92
C GLY A 120 -0.27 8.85 8.97
N VAL A 121 -0.50 8.92 7.66
CA VAL A 121 0.51 8.80 6.61
C VAL A 121 0.42 10.02 5.72
N ASP A 122 1.41 10.90 5.83
CA ASP A 122 1.64 11.94 4.84
C ASP A 122 2.33 11.31 3.64
N ILE A 123 1.85 11.62 2.44
CA ILE A 123 2.40 11.12 1.18
C ILE A 123 2.72 12.31 0.30
N GLU A 124 3.91 12.31 -0.28
CA GLU A 124 4.33 13.28 -1.28
C GLU A 124 4.85 12.53 -2.52
N VAL A 125 4.42 12.96 -3.70
CA VAL A 125 5.01 12.53 -4.97
C VAL A 125 5.77 13.70 -5.56
N TRP A 126 7.02 13.44 -5.95
CA TRP A 126 7.93 14.42 -6.51
C TRP A 126 8.39 13.99 -7.89
N THR A 127 8.49 14.93 -8.83
CA THR A 127 9.31 14.75 -10.03
C THR A 127 10.78 14.76 -9.64
N THR A 128 11.60 14.15 -10.50
CA THR A 128 13.05 14.12 -10.34
C THR A 128 13.75 14.81 -11.51
N LYS A 129 14.97 15.26 -11.27
CA LYS A 129 15.89 15.76 -12.30
C LYS A 129 17.31 15.31 -12.00
N PHE A 130 18.15 15.25 -13.04
CA PHE A 130 19.58 15.12 -12.85
C PHE A 130 20.20 16.48 -12.51
N ASN A 131 20.99 16.53 -11.44
CA ASN A 131 21.82 17.69 -11.14
C ASN A 131 23.10 17.68 -11.99
N GLU A 132 23.97 18.68 -11.79
CA GLU A 132 25.23 18.85 -12.53
C GLU A 132 26.19 17.64 -12.40
N ASN A 133 26.03 16.81 -11.36
CA ASN A 133 26.83 15.62 -11.11
C ASN A 133 26.17 14.33 -11.64
N ALA A 134 25.13 14.44 -12.47
CA ALA A 134 24.32 13.31 -12.94
C ALA A 134 23.71 12.48 -11.79
N ILE A 135 23.42 13.13 -10.66
CA ILE A 135 22.68 12.52 -9.55
C ILE A 135 21.22 12.94 -9.68
N GLU A 136 20.33 11.97 -9.65
CA GLU A 136 18.88 12.19 -9.62
C GLU A 136 18.47 12.79 -8.27
N VAL A 137 17.79 13.93 -8.30
CA VAL A 137 17.36 14.70 -7.12
C VAL A 137 15.90 15.13 -7.26
N LYS A 138 15.24 15.41 -6.12
CA LYS A 138 13.90 16.04 -6.10
C LYS A 138 13.90 17.33 -6.93
N ASP A 139 12.86 17.52 -7.72
CA ASP A 139 12.64 18.75 -8.49
C ASP A 139 11.38 19.49 -8.05
N ARG A 140 10.20 18.92 -8.30
CA ARG A 140 8.92 19.58 -8.02
C ARG A 140 7.92 18.61 -7.42
N MET A 141 7.23 19.04 -6.36
CA MET A 141 6.12 18.26 -5.80
C MET A 141 4.93 18.32 -6.75
N VAL A 142 4.36 17.15 -7.05
CA VAL A 142 3.23 16.99 -7.96
C VAL A 142 1.99 16.42 -7.30
N TYR A 143 2.12 15.89 -6.08
CA TYR A 143 1.02 15.40 -5.25
C TYR A 143 1.39 15.50 -3.78
N SER A 144 0.40 15.78 -2.93
CA SER A 144 0.50 15.67 -1.48
C SER A 144 -0.86 15.31 -0.90
N SER A 145 -0.88 14.39 0.05
CA SER A 145 -2.09 14.00 0.79
C SER A 145 -1.71 13.45 2.16
N THR A 146 -2.68 13.45 3.07
CA THR A 146 -2.58 12.75 4.36
C THR A 146 -3.73 11.76 4.43
N VAL A 147 -3.42 10.51 4.73
CA VAL A 147 -4.41 9.44 4.93
C VAL A 147 -4.20 8.77 6.27
N THR A 148 -5.21 8.07 6.77
CA THR A 148 -5.08 7.24 7.97
C THR A 148 -5.16 5.77 7.56
N ILE A 149 -4.26 4.95 8.09
CA ILE A 149 -4.30 3.48 8.00
C ILE A 149 -4.42 2.89 9.39
N ASP A 150 -5.09 1.76 9.52
CA ASP A 150 -5.33 1.08 10.80
C ASP A 150 -4.83 -0.36 10.84
N SER A 151 -4.35 -0.87 9.71
CA SER A 151 -3.84 -2.24 9.55
C SER A 151 -2.48 -2.27 8.84
N TRP A 152 -1.65 -3.25 9.20
CA TRP A 152 -0.40 -3.54 8.49
C TRP A 152 -0.64 -4.03 7.05
N GLU A 153 -1.84 -4.50 6.73
CA GLU A 153 -2.17 -5.03 5.39
C GLU A 153 -2.03 -3.98 4.29
N TYR A 154 -2.16 -2.68 4.61
CA TYR A 154 -1.87 -1.59 3.68
C TYR A 154 -0.43 -1.62 3.15
N GLY A 155 0.52 -2.16 3.93
CA GLY A 155 1.91 -2.32 3.53
C GLY A 155 2.18 -3.61 2.76
N HIS A 156 1.22 -4.53 2.63
CA HIS A 156 1.47 -5.84 2.07
C HIS A 156 1.13 -5.89 0.57
N ILE A 157 2.17 -6.07 -0.25
CA ILE A 157 2.02 -6.33 -1.69
C ILE A 157 1.56 -7.77 -1.86
N THR A 158 0.42 -7.96 -2.50
CA THR A 158 -0.08 -9.26 -2.95
C THR A 158 0.00 -9.35 -4.47
N ASP A 159 -0.05 -10.58 -4.99
CA ASP A 159 -0.14 -10.83 -6.44
C ASP A 159 -1.47 -10.31 -7.04
N ASP A 160 -2.45 -10.04 -6.17
CA ASP A 160 -3.74 -9.45 -6.55
C ASP A 160 -3.74 -7.94 -6.30
N ILE A 161 -3.27 -7.19 -7.30
CA ILE A 161 -3.32 -5.71 -7.32
C ILE A 161 -4.75 -5.14 -7.30
N MET A 162 -5.77 -5.99 -7.40
CA MET A 162 -7.20 -5.63 -7.29
C MET A 162 -7.73 -5.84 -5.86
N THR A 163 -6.98 -6.49 -4.97
CA THR A 163 -7.26 -6.33 -3.54
C THR A 163 -6.97 -4.87 -3.19
N ASP A 164 -7.91 -4.17 -2.57
CA ASP A 164 -7.84 -2.74 -2.17
C ASP A 164 -6.74 -2.44 -1.12
N ARG A 165 -5.61 -3.12 -1.20
CA ARG A 165 -4.45 -2.98 -0.34
C ARG A 165 -3.54 -1.90 -0.87
N GLY A 166 -2.94 -1.17 0.06
CA GLY A 166 -2.14 0.01 -0.24
C GLY A 166 -2.99 1.25 -0.46
N ILE A 167 -2.32 2.39 -0.58
CA ILE A 167 -2.95 3.69 -0.73
C ILE A 167 -2.88 4.07 -2.20
N ARG A 168 -4.05 4.14 -2.85
CA ARG A 168 -4.15 4.47 -4.28
C ARG A 168 -4.11 5.99 -4.50
N ILE A 169 -3.27 6.41 -5.42
CA ILE A 169 -3.14 7.78 -5.91
C ILE A 169 -3.49 7.77 -7.40
N PRO A 170 -4.70 8.20 -7.79
CA PRO A 170 -5.09 8.25 -9.20
C PRO A 170 -4.18 9.20 -9.99
N PHE A 171 -3.82 8.87 -11.24
CA PHE A 171 -2.98 9.76 -12.05
C PHE A 171 -3.60 11.14 -12.27
N GLU A 172 -4.93 11.23 -12.32
CA GLU A 172 -5.66 12.50 -12.44
C GLU A 172 -5.44 13.46 -11.26
N SER A 173 -5.06 12.93 -10.09
CA SER A 173 -4.73 13.75 -8.92
C SER A 173 -3.29 14.28 -8.94
N ILE A 174 -2.43 13.75 -9.82
CA ILE A 174 -1.02 14.10 -9.90
C ILE A 174 -0.81 15.25 -10.89
N SER A 175 -0.44 16.41 -10.38
CA SER A 175 -0.30 17.66 -11.14
C SER A 175 1.04 17.74 -11.89
N THR A 176 1.23 16.89 -12.90
CA THR A 176 2.43 16.92 -13.77
C THR A 176 2.30 17.92 -14.93
N LEU A 177 3.43 18.45 -15.40
CA LEU A 177 3.57 19.31 -16.59
C LEU A 177 4.20 18.53 -17.73
N PRO A 178 3.91 18.83 -19.02
CA PRO A 178 4.48 18.10 -20.15
C PRO A 178 6.02 17.99 -20.15
N THR A 179 6.71 18.95 -19.52
CA THR A 179 8.17 19.01 -19.39
C THR A 179 8.74 18.17 -18.25
N ASP A 180 7.91 17.69 -17.32
CA ASP A 180 8.37 16.85 -16.23
C ASP A 180 8.77 15.47 -16.70
N SER A 181 9.69 14.83 -15.96
CA SER A 181 9.97 13.41 -16.08
C SER A 181 8.68 12.59 -15.90
N PRO A 182 8.44 11.56 -16.72
CA PRO A 182 7.33 10.62 -16.50
C PRO A 182 7.55 9.74 -15.27
N TYR A 183 8.77 9.75 -14.70
CA TYR A 183 9.14 9.05 -13.49
C TYR A 183 9.42 10.04 -12.35
N GLY A 184 9.15 9.60 -11.12
CA GLY A 184 9.39 10.36 -9.92
C GLY A 184 9.70 9.48 -8.71
N GLY A 185 9.63 10.10 -7.55
CA GLY A 185 9.81 9.46 -6.26
C GLY A 185 8.62 9.67 -5.33
N VAL A 186 8.37 8.68 -4.48
CA VAL A 186 7.36 8.71 -3.42
C VAL A 186 8.05 8.84 -2.06
N PHE A 187 7.56 9.75 -1.24
CA PHE A 187 8.06 10.04 0.10
C PHE A 187 6.89 9.97 1.06
N ILE A 188 7.10 9.32 2.21
CA ILE A 188 6.07 9.21 3.23
C ILE A 188 6.58 9.63 4.60
N LYS A 189 5.65 10.06 5.45
CA LYS A 189 5.85 10.22 6.89
C LYS A 189 4.73 9.51 7.63
N MET A 190 5.09 8.58 8.51
CA MET A 190 4.14 7.82 9.31
C MET A 190 4.14 8.36 10.74
N HIS A 191 2.98 8.85 11.18
CA HIS A 191 2.73 9.43 12.49
C HIS A 191 2.22 8.36 13.44
N MET A 192 3.09 7.91 14.33
CA MET A 192 2.77 6.88 15.30
C MET A 192 1.96 7.44 16.48
N PRO A 193 1.12 6.61 17.11
CA PRO A 193 0.63 6.89 18.45
C PRO A 193 1.80 7.20 19.39
N GLY A 194 1.69 8.27 20.17
CA GLY A 194 2.79 8.77 21.00
C GLY A 194 3.69 9.82 20.33
N GLY A 195 3.43 10.18 19.07
CA GLY A 195 4.04 11.34 18.40
C GLY A 195 5.40 11.09 17.75
N ILE A 196 5.84 9.83 17.67
CA ILE A 196 7.03 9.45 16.88
C ILE A 196 6.67 9.52 15.39
N VAL A 197 7.57 10.05 14.58
CA VAL A 197 7.40 10.11 13.12
C VAL A 197 8.52 9.33 12.45
N TYR A 198 8.14 8.38 11.60
CA TYR A 198 9.07 7.64 10.74
C TYR A 198 8.95 8.13 9.30
N GLU A 199 10.09 8.45 8.68
CA GLU A 199 10.15 8.88 7.28
C GLU A 199 10.71 7.76 6.41
N ALA A 200 10.15 7.58 5.21
CA ALA A 200 10.64 6.63 4.21
C ALA A 200 10.50 7.20 2.79
N SER A 201 11.29 6.67 1.86
CA SER A 201 11.22 7.12 0.47
C SER A 201 11.63 6.06 -0.53
N GLN A 202 10.93 6.03 -1.65
CA GLN A 202 11.37 5.41 -2.90
C GLN A 202 11.66 6.56 -3.88
N PRO A 203 12.92 7.04 -3.96
CA PRO A 203 13.22 8.32 -4.58
C PRO A 203 13.15 8.30 -6.12
N VAL A 204 13.13 7.13 -6.75
CA VAL A 204 13.21 6.97 -8.20
C VAL A 204 12.39 5.78 -8.69
N GLY A 205 12.07 5.78 -9.98
CA GLY A 205 11.53 4.61 -10.69
C GLY A 205 10.02 4.40 -10.60
N VAL A 206 9.28 5.32 -9.98
CA VAL A 206 7.81 5.27 -9.95
C VAL A 206 7.28 6.04 -11.14
N GLN A 207 6.46 5.43 -11.99
CA GLN A 207 5.76 6.15 -13.06
C GLN A 207 4.68 7.03 -12.45
N ILE A 208 4.74 8.34 -12.72
CA ILE A 208 3.87 9.36 -12.10
C ILE A 208 2.89 9.99 -13.10
N ARG A 209 2.84 9.46 -14.32
CA ARG A 209 1.93 9.88 -15.39
C ARG A 209 1.38 8.65 -16.12
N GLY A 210 0.07 8.64 -16.36
CA GLY A 210 -0.57 7.66 -17.25
C GLY A 210 -0.05 7.73 -18.68
N ILE A 211 -0.19 6.63 -19.43
CA ILE A 211 0.23 6.52 -20.84
C ILE A 211 -0.89 6.99 -21.76
#